data_AF-A0A924KJ11-F1
#
_entry.id   AF-A0A924KJ11-F1
#
_cell.length_a   1.000
_cell.length_b   1.000
_cell.length_c   1.000
_cell.angle_alpha   90.00
_cell.angle_beta   90.00
_cell.angle_gamma   90.00
#
_symmetry.space_group_name_H-M   'P 1'
#
loop_
_entity.id
_entity.type
_entity.pdbx_description
1 polymer ?
#
loop_
_entity_poly.entity_id
_entity_poly.type
_entity_poly.pdbx_seq_one_letter_code
_entity_poly.pdbx_strand_id
1 'polypeptide(L)'
;MTDDQLTTEIREANMTYLMLAQNVIRKDKAEALFRLGISEESATLIATLSPAQIMKIASSPMLQCRFRVDDDMVWNLLSNNSASKVNN
;
A
#
# COMPACT_ATOMS: atom_id res chain seq x y z
N MET A 1 -18.30 2.04 13.75
CA MET A 1 -16.87 2.32 13.95
C MET A 1 -16.77 3.64 14.70
N THR A 2 -16.10 3.67 15.85
CA THR A 2 -15.77 4.94 16.53
C THR A 2 -14.50 5.54 15.94
N ASP A 3 -14.24 6.82 16.16
CA ASP A 3 -13.01 7.49 15.68
C ASP A 3 -11.74 6.82 16.25
N ASP A 4 -11.80 6.31 17.49
CA ASP A 4 -10.72 5.57 18.12
C ASP A 4 -10.48 4.21 17.45
N GLN A 5 -11.55 3.50 17.06
CA GLN A 5 -11.46 2.26 16.31
C GLN A 5 -10.86 2.50 14.92
N LEU A 6 -11.34 3.54 14.20
CA LEU A 6 -10.81 3.92 12.91
C LEU A 6 -9.30 4.24 12.97
N THR A 7 -8.89 5.04 13.96
CA THR A 7 -7.47 5.37 14.14
C THR A 7 -6.64 4.13 14.44
N THR A 8 -7.17 3.18 15.21
CA THR A 8 -6.50 1.91 15.49
C THR A 8 -6.32 1.06 14.23
N GLU A 9 -7.37 0.91 13.43
CA GLU A 9 -7.32 0.18 12.15
C GLU A 9 -6.34 0.83 11.16
N ILE A 10 -6.31 2.17 11.07
CA ILE A 10 -5.33 2.89 10.25
C ILE A 10 -3.90 2.58 10.69
N ARG A 11 -3.65 2.55 12.01
CA ARG A 11 -2.31 2.25 12.54
C ARG A 11 -1.88 0.83 12.21
N GLU A 12 -2.78 -0.14 12.33
CA GLU A 12 -2.51 -1.54 11.97
C GLU A 12 -2.23 -1.71 10.47
N ALA A 13 -3.01 -1.03 9.62
CA ALA A 13 -2.80 -1.02 8.18
C ALA A 13 -1.44 -0.40 7.80
N ASN A 14 -1.10 0.73 8.41
CA ASN A 14 0.19 1.39 8.20
C ASN A 14 1.37 0.50 8.62
N MET A 15 1.27 -0.15 9.78
CA MET A 15 2.30 -1.06 10.30
C MET A 15 2.51 -2.22 9.33
N THR A 16 1.42 -2.88 8.93
CA THR A 16 1.45 -4.03 8.03
C THR A 16 2.05 -3.65 6.67
N TYR A 17 1.66 -2.50 6.12
CA TYR A 17 2.18 -2.01 4.85
C TYR A 17 3.68 -1.71 4.92
N LEU A 18 4.15 -1.01 5.95
CA LEU A 18 5.57 -0.67 6.10
C LEU A 18 6.45 -1.92 6.30
N MET A 19 5.96 -2.90 7.06
CA MET A 19 6.65 -4.18 7.24
C MET A 19 6.75 -4.96 5.92
N LEU A 20 5.65 -5.03 5.15
CA LEU A 20 5.66 -5.65 3.82
C LEU A 20 6.63 -4.92 2.88
N ALA A 21 6.55 -3.59 2.82
CA ALA A 21 7.43 -2.77 1.98
C ALA A 21 8.91 -3.05 2.31
N GLN A 22 9.28 -2.99 3.59
CA GLN A 22 10.66 -3.27 4.02
C GLN A 22 11.11 -4.68 3.63
N ASN A 23 10.26 -5.70 3.81
CA ASN A 23 10.58 -7.08 3.45
C ASN A 23 10.81 -7.26 1.94
N VAL A 24 9.92 -6.70 1.11
CA VAL A 24 10.06 -6.82 -0.36
C VAL A 24 11.29 -6.05 -0.86
N ILE A 25 11.55 -4.85 -0.32
CA ILE A 25 12.75 -4.05 -0.68
C ILE A 25 14.04 -4.80 -0.34
N ARG A 26 14.11 -5.45 0.83
CA ARG A 26 15.29 -6.22 1.24
C ARG A 26 15.49 -7.49 0.40
N LYS A 27 14.41 -8.05 -0.14
CA LYS A 27 14.47 -9.23 -1.00
C LYS A 27 14.96 -8.88 -2.41
N ASP A 28 14.34 -7.89 -3.03
CA ASP A 28 14.73 -7.36 -4.34
C ASP A 28 14.28 -5.90 -4.45
N LYS A 29 15.25 -4.98 -4.44
CA LYS A 29 14.97 -3.54 -4.52
C LYS A 29 14.35 -3.16 -5.87
N ALA A 30 14.82 -3.71 -6.98
CA ALA A 30 14.34 -3.33 -8.31
C ALA A 30 12.88 -3.76 -8.50
N GLU A 31 12.56 -4.99 -8.09
CA GLU A 31 11.18 -5.48 -8.07
C GLU A 31 10.29 -4.67 -7.12
N ALA A 32 10.82 -4.30 -5.94
CA ALA A 32 10.10 -3.49 -4.98
C ALA A 32 9.74 -2.11 -5.53
N LEU A 33 10.63 -1.43 -6.27
CA LEU A 33 10.31 -0.13 -6.87
C LEU A 33 9.10 -0.22 -7.81
N PHE A 34 9.06 -1.25 -8.65
CA PHE A 34 7.93 -1.49 -9.55
C PHE A 34 6.66 -1.86 -8.78
N ARG A 35 6.74 -2.82 -7.84
CA ARG A 35 5.57 -3.31 -7.08
C ARG A 35 5.04 -2.29 -6.08
N LEU A 36 5.89 -1.46 -5.49
CA LEU A 36 5.54 -0.45 -4.49
C LEU A 36 5.29 0.93 -5.12
N GLY A 37 5.71 1.17 -6.37
CA GLY A 37 5.48 2.45 -7.06
C GLY A 37 6.04 3.64 -6.29
N ILE A 38 7.21 3.45 -5.66
CA ILE A 38 7.91 4.47 -4.86
C ILE A 38 9.26 4.80 -5.50
N SER A 39 9.82 5.95 -5.14
CA SER A 39 11.16 6.34 -5.60
C SER A 39 12.25 5.47 -4.96
N GLU A 40 13.42 5.45 -5.61
CA GLU A 40 14.59 4.74 -5.09
C GLU A 40 15.04 5.27 -3.72
N GLU A 41 14.96 6.59 -3.53
CA GLU A 41 15.27 7.25 -2.27
C GLU A 41 14.33 6.77 -1.15
N SER A 42 13.01 6.76 -1.39
CA SER A 42 12.04 6.26 -0.43
C SER A 42 12.27 4.79 -0.09
N ALA A 43 12.55 3.95 -1.09
CA ALA A 43 12.84 2.54 -0.86
C ALA A 43 14.10 2.36 0.02
N THR A 44 15.14 3.15 -0.24
CA THR A 44 16.37 3.12 0.55
C THR A 44 16.12 3.52 2.00
N LEU A 45 15.35 4.59 2.23
CA LEU A 45 14.96 5.01 3.58
C LEU A 45 14.16 3.92 4.30
N ILE A 46 13.12 3.38 3.65
CA ILE A 46 12.27 2.32 4.22
C ILE A 46 13.09 1.08 4.59
N ALA A 47 14.08 0.70 3.78
CA ALA A 47 14.95 -0.45 4.07
C ALA A 47 15.75 -0.30 5.38
N THR A 48 16.10 0.94 5.73
CA THR A 48 16.93 1.28 6.92
C THR A 48 16.13 1.52 8.20
N LEU A 49 14.80 1.61 8.12
CA LEU A 49 13.97 1.86 9.29
C LEU A 49 14.11 0.75 10.33
N SER A 50 14.38 1.14 11.57
CA SER A 50 14.29 0.25 12.73
C SER A 50 12.82 -0.06 13.07
N PRO A 51 12.54 -1.17 13.78
CA PRO A 51 11.20 -1.48 14.24
C PRO A 51 10.52 -0.34 15.03
N ALA A 52 11.28 0.36 15.88
CA ALA A 52 10.78 1.50 16.64
C ALA A 52 10.36 2.68 15.75
N GLN A 53 11.12 2.95 14.67
CA GLN A 53 10.77 3.99 13.71
C GLN A 53 9.54 3.59 12.88
N ILE A 54 9.40 2.32 12.50
CA ILE A 54 8.20 1.81 11.82
C ILE A 54 6.97 2.02 12.70
N MET A 55 7.02 1.63 13.98
CA MET A 55 5.90 1.83 14.92
C MET A 55 5.55 3.31 15.07
N LYS A 56 6.56 4.19 15.13
CA LYS A 56 6.34 5.64 15.23
C LYS A 56 5.62 6.20 14.00
N ILE A 57 6.03 5.80 12.79
CA ILE A 57 5.39 6.23 11.53
C ILE A 57 3.97 5.65 11.45
N ALA A 58 3.81 4.37 11.78
CA ALA A 58 2.53 3.68 11.74
C ALA A 58 1.49 4.29 12.70
N SER A 59 1.93 4.90 13.80
CA SER A 59 1.06 5.54 14.80
C SER A 59 0.27 6.76 14.27
N SER A 60 0.60 7.26 13.08
CA SER A 60 -0.10 8.35 12.40
C SER A 60 -1.58 8.02 12.14
N PRO A 61 -2.53 8.96 12.36
CA PRO A 61 -3.94 8.77 12.03
C PRO A 61 -4.23 8.87 10.52
N MET A 62 -3.21 9.16 9.69
CA MET A 62 -3.34 9.15 8.23
C MET A 62 -2.78 7.86 7.64
N LEU A 63 -3.47 7.32 6.63
CA LEU A 63 -2.96 6.20 5.85
C LEU A 63 -1.66 6.60 5.12
N GLN A 64 -0.64 5.75 5.26
CA GLN A 64 0.65 5.92 4.58
C GLN A 64 0.66 5.31 3.18
N CYS A 65 -0.37 4.52 2.85
CA CYS A 65 -0.60 3.95 1.52
C CYS A 65 -1.92 4.48 0.94
N ARG A 66 -1.92 4.67 -0.38
CA ARG A 66 -3.05 5.16 -1.18
C ARG A 66 -3.34 4.17 -2.30
N PHE A 67 -4.59 4.10 -2.73
CA PHE A 67 -4.96 3.39 -3.94
C PHE A 67 -4.21 3.94 -5.15
N ARG A 68 -3.53 3.05 -5.89
CA ARG A 68 -2.83 3.45 -7.13
C ARG A 68 -3.76 3.76 -8.28
N VAL A 69 -4.97 3.22 -8.23
CA VAL A 69 -6.00 3.49 -9.23
C VAL A 69 -6.84 4.63 -8.69
N ASP A 70 -6.59 5.82 -9.20
CA ASP A 70 -7.30 7.05 -8.83
C ASP A 70 -8.30 7.52 -9.90
N ASP A 71 -8.37 6.85 -11.04
CA ASP A 71 -9.33 7.13 -12.10
C ASP A 71 -10.54 6.17 -12.05
N ASP A 72 -11.74 6.74 -11.87
CA ASP A 72 -13.03 6.03 -11.89
C ASP A 72 -13.26 5.25 -13.19
N MET A 73 -12.73 5.74 -14.32
CA MET A 73 -12.78 5.01 -15.59
C MET A 73 -12.03 3.68 -15.50
N VAL A 74 -10.87 3.66 -14.84
CA VAL A 74 -10.09 2.43 -14.64
C VAL A 74 -10.83 1.46 -13.73
N TRP A 75 -11.49 1.96 -12.67
CA TRP A 75 -12.35 1.13 -11.83
C TRP A 75 -13.51 0.51 -12.60
N ASN A 76 -14.19 1.30 -13.44
CA ASN A 76 -15.28 0.81 -14.29
C ASN A 76 -14.81 -0.26 -15.29
N LEU A 77 -13.61 -0.11 -15.86
CA LEU A 77 -13.03 -1.09 -16.77
C LEU A 77 -12.60 -2.38 -16.06
N LEU A 78 -12.02 -2.29 -14.86
CA LEU A 78 -11.57 -3.45 -14.09
C LEU A 78 -12.74 -4.21 -13.43
N SER A 79 -13.86 -3.54 -13.17
CA SER A 79 -15.04 -4.14 -12.53
C SER A 79 -16.13 -4.58 -13.51
N ASN A 80 -16.19 -4.03 -14.73
CA ASN A 80 -17.08 -4.52 -15.77
C ASN A 80 -16.57 -5.86 -16.33
N ASN A 81 -17.16 -6.95 -15.83
CA ASN A 81 -17.20 -8.20 -16.57
C ASN A 81 -17.99 -7.95 -17.87
N SER A 82 -17.30 -7.77 -19.00
CA SER A 82 -17.88 -8.10 -20.29
C SER A 82 -18.11 -9.61 -20.29
N ALA A 83 -19.24 -10.06 -19.73
CA ALA A 83 -19.84 -11.31 -20.13
C ALA A 83 -20.21 -11.13 -21.60
N SER A 84 -19.24 -11.35 -22.49
CA SER A 84 -19.52 -11.72 -23.87
C SER A 84 -20.30 -13.03 -23.81
N LYS A 85 -21.60 -12.93 -23.55
CA LYS A 85 -22.56 -13.90 -24.03
C LYS A 85 -22.48 -13.82 -25.55
N VAL A 86 -21.55 -14.57 -26.11
CA VAL A 86 -21.57 -14.98 -27.50
C VAL A 86 -22.80 -15.86 -27.62
N ASN A 87 -23.93 -15.24 -27.97
CA ASN A 87 -25.13 -15.95 -28.35
C ASN A 87 -24.86 -16.48 -29.76
N ASN A 88 -24.56 -17.77 -29.86
CA ASN A 88 -24.50 -18.52 -31.11
C ASN A 88 -25.90 -18.95 -31.53
#